data_AF-A0A7W4D7S2-F1
#
_entry.id   AF-A0A7W4D7S2-F1
#
_cell.length_a   1.000
_cell.length_b   1.000
_cell.length_c   1.000
_cell.angle_alpha   90.00
_cell.angle_beta   90.00
_cell.angle_gamma   90.00
#
_symmetry.space_group_name_H-M   'P 1'
#
loop_
_entity.id
_entity.type
_entity.pdbx_description
1 polymer ?
#
loop_
_entity_poly.entity_id
_entity_poly.type
_entity_poly.pdbx_seq_one_letter_code
_entity_poly.pdbx_strand_id
1 'polypeptide(L)'
;MQDKIVLSSSPSDAVAVGPALLGFQPSESVVVVGLCGRRVAFCGRVDLADAQACTRDVLVAMRNSGADAVELVGYSQRPEWAALVLDGLARGPFDGAVIRQHITDGATAWRCDRGELLDSEPFTPSLPQPERTRADTVAAVTAPRHPADAHTVEARTAGASHNQRQRLLSAAMDSNELHPDDAADAAALLDGRDGLAAAVASIVRDPHKAYRNLLVMRQHCTDAHLPGVLALLTLASWAAGHGPAVVEALTQLDALTPGSRTVAMLSELTCSNPADWLRDNTTV
;
A
#
# COMPACT_ATOMS: atom_id res chain seq x y z
N MET A 1 -16.50 -9.27 -0.45
CA MET A 1 -15.90 -7.95 -0.20
C MET A 1 -16.76 -7.26 0.86
N GLN A 2 -16.27 -7.11 2.10
CA GLN A 2 -16.95 -6.22 3.06
C GLN A 2 -16.45 -4.82 2.77
N ASP A 3 -17.35 -3.95 2.29
CA ASP A 3 -17.08 -2.51 2.29
C ASP A 3 -16.78 -2.11 3.74
N LYS A 4 -15.51 -1.82 4.06
CA LYS A 4 -15.16 -1.24 5.35
C LYS A 4 -15.69 0.19 5.37
N ILE A 5 -16.94 0.34 5.81
CA ILE A 5 -17.52 1.65 6.08
C ILE A 5 -16.91 2.15 7.39
N VAL A 6 -15.92 3.02 7.29
CA VAL A 6 -15.39 3.73 8.46
C VAL A 6 -16.30 4.93 8.71
N LEU A 7 -17.16 4.83 9.73
CA LEU A 7 -17.97 5.95 10.20
C LEU A 7 -17.13 6.78 11.18
N SER A 8 -16.61 7.92 10.74
CA SER A 8 -16.00 8.89 11.65
C SER A 8 -17.09 9.78 12.23
N SER A 9 -17.52 9.47 13.45
CA SER A 9 -18.54 10.22 14.20
C SER A 9 -18.00 10.88 15.47
N SER A 10 -16.79 10.51 15.88
CA SER A 10 -16.11 11.02 17.06
C SER A 10 -14.63 11.33 16.79
N PRO A 11 -13.97 12.15 17.62
CA PRO A 11 -12.51 12.33 17.58
C PRO A 11 -11.72 11.02 17.71
N SER A 12 -12.26 10.04 18.45
CA SER A 12 -11.69 8.69 18.54
C SER A 12 -11.70 7.97 17.19
N ASP A 13 -12.81 8.07 16.45
CA ASP A 13 -12.91 7.43 15.14
C ASP A 13 -11.94 8.06 14.14
N ALA A 14 -11.76 9.38 14.18
CA ALA A 14 -10.80 10.09 13.35
C ALA A 14 -9.36 9.56 13.51
N VAL A 15 -8.95 9.33 14.76
CA VAL A 15 -7.65 8.76 15.09
C VAL A 15 -7.56 7.27 14.72
N ALA A 16 -8.68 6.55 14.67
CA ALA A 16 -8.71 5.14 14.28
C ALA A 16 -8.70 4.91 12.75
N VAL A 17 -9.16 5.89 11.96
CA VAL A 17 -9.30 5.77 10.49
C VAL A 17 -7.98 5.42 9.82
N GLY A 18 -6.90 6.12 10.16
CA GLY A 18 -5.58 5.90 9.57
C GLY A 18 -5.12 4.44 9.68
N PRO A 19 -4.95 3.91 10.90
CA PRO A 19 -4.57 2.51 11.13
C PRO A 19 -5.50 1.51 10.46
N ALA A 20 -6.82 1.76 10.49
CA ALA A 20 -7.81 0.87 9.87
C ALA A 20 -7.65 0.77 8.35
N LEU A 21 -7.28 1.88 7.70
CA LEU A 21 -7.05 1.95 6.25
C LEU A 21 -5.64 1.49 5.85
N LEU A 22 -4.63 1.78 6.67
CA LEU A 22 -3.24 1.39 6.43
C LEU A 22 -2.96 -0.08 6.76
N GLY A 23 -3.80 -0.70 7.61
CA GLY A 23 -3.65 -2.10 8.04
C GLY A 23 -2.56 -2.32 9.10
N PHE A 24 -1.94 -1.26 9.61
CA PHE A 24 -0.96 -1.29 10.70
C PHE A 24 -1.02 0.01 11.53
N GLN A 25 -0.46 -0.01 12.74
CA GLN A 25 -0.43 1.14 13.63
C GLN A 25 0.74 2.05 13.24
N PRO A 26 0.50 3.30 12.83
CA PRO A 26 1.58 4.24 12.52
C PRO A 26 2.33 4.64 13.79
N SER A 27 3.62 4.93 13.62
CA SER A 27 4.48 5.45 14.68
C SER A 27 5.42 6.49 14.08
N GLU A 28 5.59 7.62 14.77
CA GLU A 28 6.38 8.77 14.30
C GLU A 28 5.98 9.20 12.88
N SER A 29 4.69 9.42 12.66
CA SER A 29 4.12 9.65 11.32
C SER A 29 2.96 10.62 11.34
N VAL A 30 2.75 11.31 10.21
CA VAL A 30 1.50 12.02 9.90
C VAL A 30 0.69 11.15 8.96
N VAL A 31 -0.57 10.93 9.31
CA VAL A 31 -1.56 10.38 8.39
C VAL A 31 -2.44 11.51 7.90
N VAL A 32 -2.58 11.59 6.57
CA VAL A 32 -3.41 12.55 5.86
C VAL A 32 -4.63 11.81 5.34
N VAL A 33 -5.80 12.10 5.90
CA VAL A 33 -7.08 11.53 5.46
C VAL A 33 -7.80 12.57 4.62
N GLY A 34 -7.81 12.37 3.30
CA GLY A 34 -8.54 13.20 2.36
C GLY A 34 -9.99 12.73 2.23
N LEU A 35 -10.91 13.68 2.31
CA LEU A 35 -12.36 13.46 2.23
C LEU A 35 -12.91 14.07 0.96
N CYS A 36 -13.92 13.40 0.39
CA CYS A 36 -14.82 13.97 -0.61
C CYS A 36 -16.23 13.94 0.00
N GLY A 37 -16.70 15.10 0.46
CA GLY A 37 -17.92 15.21 1.26
C GLY A 37 -17.81 14.43 2.58
N ARG A 38 -18.52 13.29 2.69
CA ARG A 38 -18.54 12.45 3.91
C ARG A 38 -17.77 11.13 3.78
N ARG A 39 -17.05 10.93 2.68
CA ARG A 39 -16.35 9.67 2.39
C ARG A 39 -14.85 9.91 2.37
N VAL A 40 -14.09 8.93 2.84
CA VAL A 40 -12.64 8.91 2.65
C VAL A 40 -12.36 8.63 1.18
N ALA A 41 -11.67 9.56 0.52
CA ALA A 41 -11.20 9.44 -0.86
C ALA A 41 -9.69 9.18 -0.93
N PHE A 42 -8.96 9.58 0.12
CA PHE A 42 -7.51 9.43 0.20
C PHE A 42 -7.06 9.12 1.63
N CYS A 43 -6.04 8.28 1.76
CA CYS A 43 -5.34 8.07 3.01
C CYS A 43 -3.85 7.91 2.71
N GLY A 44 -3.06 8.91 3.07
CA GLY A 44 -1.62 8.92 2.93
C GLY A 44 -0.94 8.87 4.28
N ARG A 45 0.26 8.27 4.34
CA ARG A 45 1.14 8.32 5.51
C ARG A 45 2.48 8.89 5.09
N VAL A 46 3.03 9.78 5.90
CA VAL A 46 4.41 10.24 5.82
C VAL A 46 5.06 10.12 7.19
N ASP A 47 6.34 9.79 7.23
CA ASP A 47 7.10 9.86 8.48
C ASP A 47 7.23 11.32 8.92
N LEU A 48 7.12 11.60 10.23
CA LEU A 48 7.08 12.97 10.76
C LEU A 48 8.34 13.77 10.40
N ALA A 49 9.50 13.10 10.34
CA ALA A 49 10.77 13.71 9.98
C ALA A 49 10.81 14.22 8.52
N ASP A 50 10.06 13.56 7.63
CA ASP A 50 10.04 13.83 6.19
C ASP A 50 8.78 14.58 5.74
N ALA A 51 7.86 14.85 6.68
CA ALA A 51 6.53 15.39 6.41
C ALA A 51 6.55 16.61 5.49
N GLN A 52 7.48 17.55 5.72
CA GLN A 52 7.63 18.76 4.90
C GLN A 52 8.19 18.47 3.50
N ALA A 53 9.14 17.53 3.38
CA ALA A 53 9.78 17.20 2.11
C ALA A 53 8.80 16.47 1.18
N CYS A 54 7.98 15.58 1.72
CA CYS A 54 7.02 14.78 0.95
C CYS A 54 5.66 15.46 0.76
N THR A 55 5.41 16.66 1.33
CA THR A 55 4.04 17.21 1.33
C THR A 55 3.50 17.48 -0.06
N ARG A 56 4.39 17.87 -1.00
CA ARG A 56 3.98 18.13 -2.39
C ARG A 56 3.38 16.88 -3.03
N ASP A 57 4.03 15.74 -2.86
CA ASP A 57 3.61 14.49 -3.50
C ASP A 57 2.30 13.98 -2.87
N VAL A 58 2.16 14.10 -1.55
CA VAL A 58 0.91 13.80 -0.84
C VAL A 58 -0.23 14.69 -1.32
N LEU A 59 0.01 15.99 -1.49
CA LEU A 59 -1.00 16.93 -1.95
C LEU A 59 -1.44 16.63 -3.39
N VAL A 60 -0.51 16.26 -4.27
CA VAL A 60 -0.82 15.84 -5.64
C VAL A 60 -1.67 14.57 -5.65
N ALA A 61 -1.25 13.53 -4.91
CA ALA A 61 -2.00 12.28 -4.80
C ALA A 61 -3.40 12.50 -4.22
N MET A 62 -3.51 13.32 -3.17
CA MET A 62 -4.78 13.71 -2.57
C MET A 62 -5.70 14.41 -3.57
N ARG A 63 -5.21 15.41 -4.32
CA ARG A 63 -6.03 16.11 -5.31
C ARG A 63 -6.50 15.20 -6.43
N ASN A 64 -5.64 14.28 -6.87
CA ASN A 64 -6.00 13.30 -7.90
C ASN A 64 -7.09 12.32 -7.44
N SER A 65 -7.24 12.11 -6.13
CA SER A 65 -8.34 11.32 -5.57
C SER A 65 -9.70 12.05 -5.53
N GLY A 66 -9.74 13.35 -5.84
CA GLY A 66 -10.93 14.19 -5.73
C GLY A 66 -11.28 14.62 -4.30
N ALA A 67 -10.37 14.46 -3.34
CA ALA A 67 -10.54 14.96 -1.99
C ALA A 67 -10.47 16.50 -1.93
N ASP A 68 -11.42 17.12 -1.24
CA ASP A 68 -11.58 18.56 -1.08
C ASP A 68 -11.37 19.05 0.37
N ALA A 69 -11.41 18.14 1.34
CA ALA A 69 -11.15 18.40 2.75
C ALA A 69 -10.15 17.40 3.33
N VAL A 70 -9.45 17.80 4.38
CA VAL A 70 -8.37 17.00 4.99
C VAL A 70 -8.50 16.92 6.49
N GLU A 71 -8.30 15.72 7.02
CA GLU A 71 -8.05 15.48 8.43
C GLU A 71 -6.60 15.01 8.61
N LEU A 72 -5.86 15.70 9.49
CA LEU A 72 -4.47 15.36 9.81
C LEU A 72 -4.42 14.64 11.15
N VAL A 73 -3.70 13.52 11.19
CA VAL A 73 -3.48 12.77 12.44
C VAL A 73 -2.00 12.48 12.63
N GLY A 74 -1.40 13.06 13.67
CA GLY A 74 -0.03 12.77 14.08
C GLY A 74 0.04 11.58 15.04
N TYR A 75 0.92 10.63 14.77
CA TYR A 75 1.24 9.51 15.66
C TYR A 75 2.66 9.69 16.15
N SER A 76 2.86 9.98 17.44
CA SER A 76 4.19 10.22 17.99
C SER A 76 4.21 10.06 19.50
N GLN A 77 5.33 9.56 20.04
CA GLN A 77 5.63 9.62 21.48
C GLN A 77 5.99 11.04 21.94
N ARG A 78 6.10 12.00 21.02
CA ARG A 78 6.43 13.42 21.26
C ARG A 78 5.31 14.31 20.71
N PRO A 79 4.14 14.37 21.37
CA PRO A 79 2.94 14.99 20.81
C PRO A 79 3.11 16.48 20.52
N GLU A 80 3.85 17.23 21.35
CA GLU A 80 4.21 18.63 21.12
C GLU A 80 4.96 18.86 19.81
N TRP A 81 5.92 17.98 19.49
CA TRP A 81 6.67 18.09 18.24
C TRP A 81 5.78 17.76 17.03
N ALA A 82 4.95 16.72 17.15
CA ALA A 82 3.98 16.39 16.12
C ALA A 82 3.00 17.55 15.86
N ALA A 83 2.59 18.29 16.90
CA ALA A 83 1.71 19.45 16.78
C ALA A 83 2.33 20.56 15.93
N LEU A 84 3.59 20.88 16.17
CA LEU A 84 4.31 21.86 15.35
C LEU A 84 4.43 21.43 13.88
N VAL A 85 4.67 20.14 13.62
CA VAL A 85 4.71 19.61 12.25
C VAL A 85 3.33 19.71 11.59
N LEU A 86 2.27 19.31 12.28
CA LEU A 86 0.89 19.39 11.78
C LEU A 86 0.47 20.83 11.47
N ASP A 87 0.82 21.80 12.32
CA ASP A 87 0.53 23.21 12.08
C ASP A 87 1.22 23.73 10.81
N GLY A 88 2.49 23.35 10.60
CA GLY A 88 3.23 23.70 9.39
C GLY A 88 2.59 23.13 8.12
N LEU A 89 2.07 21.90 8.18
CA LEU A 89 1.32 21.28 7.08
C LEU A 89 -0.02 21.98 6.86
N ALA A 90 -0.75 22.28 7.94
CA ALA A 90 -2.09 22.86 7.90
C ALA A 90 -2.10 24.30 7.39
N ARG A 91 -1.10 25.13 7.74
CA ARG A 91 -1.00 26.52 7.27
C ARG A 91 -0.21 26.68 5.98
N GLY A 92 0.46 25.62 5.53
CA GLY A 92 1.23 25.62 4.31
C GLY A 92 0.50 24.84 3.22
N PRO A 93 0.94 23.62 2.88
CA PRO A 93 0.42 22.88 1.74
C PRO A 93 -1.08 22.54 1.78
N PHE A 94 -1.68 22.45 2.97
CA PHE A 94 -3.10 22.15 3.15
C PHE A 94 -3.94 23.35 3.61
N ASP A 95 -3.44 24.57 3.44
CA ASP A 95 -4.15 25.79 3.87
C ASP A 95 -5.56 25.85 3.29
N GLY A 96 -6.53 26.15 4.16
CA GLY A 96 -7.96 26.17 3.86
C GLY A 96 -8.64 24.80 3.63
N ALA A 97 -7.89 23.69 3.56
CA ALA A 97 -8.45 22.35 3.36
C ALA A 97 -8.55 21.53 4.66
N VAL A 98 -7.73 21.84 5.67
CA VAL A 98 -7.73 21.10 6.95
C VAL A 98 -8.99 21.41 7.75
N ILE A 99 -9.81 20.39 7.99
CA ILE A 99 -11.03 20.51 8.80
C ILE A 99 -10.80 20.12 10.26
N ARG A 100 -9.82 19.24 10.54
CA ARG A 100 -9.48 18.75 11.88
C ARG A 100 -8.03 18.30 11.95
N GLN A 101 -7.45 18.44 13.14
CA GLN A 101 -6.11 17.98 13.47
C GLN A 101 -6.14 17.24 14.81
N HIS A 102 -5.55 16.05 14.82
CA HIS A 102 -5.45 15.21 16.01
C HIS A 102 -4.04 14.68 16.18
N ILE A 103 -3.65 14.41 17.41
CA ILE A 103 -2.37 13.79 17.73
C ILE A 103 -2.63 12.64 18.70
N THR A 104 -1.88 11.56 18.58
CA THR A 104 -1.92 10.44 19.52
C THR A 104 -0.53 9.86 19.75
N ASP A 105 -0.28 9.39 20.97
CA ASP A 105 0.88 8.57 21.33
C ASP A 105 0.55 7.07 21.36
N GLY A 106 -0.68 6.71 21.00
CA GLY A 106 -1.22 5.35 21.04
C GLY A 106 -2.01 5.01 22.31
N ALA A 107 -1.82 5.75 23.41
CA ALA A 107 -2.57 5.58 24.65
C ALA A 107 -3.56 6.73 24.88
N THR A 108 -3.15 7.94 24.52
CA THR A 108 -3.91 9.18 24.64
C THR A 108 -3.91 9.87 23.28
N ALA A 109 -4.99 10.61 23.03
CA ALA A 109 -5.11 11.46 21.87
C ALA A 109 -5.61 12.84 22.28
N TRP A 110 -5.20 13.84 21.50
CA TRP A 110 -5.53 15.23 21.71
C TRP A 110 -6.03 15.82 20.41
N ARG A 111 -6.93 16.78 20.51
CA ARG A 111 -7.12 17.75 19.44
C ARG A 111 -5.96 18.73 19.50
N CYS A 112 -5.47 19.14 18.34
CA CYS A 112 -4.51 20.23 18.27
C CYS A 112 -5.03 21.35 17.40
N ASP A 113 -4.67 22.57 17.77
CA ASP A 113 -4.89 23.75 16.95
C ASP A 113 -3.65 24.64 17.05
N ARG A 114 -3.27 25.25 15.93
CA ARG A 114 -2.15 26.19 15.85
C ARG A 114 -0.81 25.71 16.41
N GLY A 115 -0.57 24.40 16.38
CA GLY A 115 0.67 23.79 16.88
C GLY A 115 0.67 23.53 18.39
N GLU A 116 -0.46 23.72 19.05
CA GLU A 116 -0.63 23.47 20.48
C GLU A 116 -1.59 22.31 20.72
N LEU A 117 -1.27 21.48 21.71
CA LEU A 117 -2.18 20.46 22.22
C LEU A 117 -3.27 21.14 23.03
N LEU A 118 -4.53 20.79 22.76
CA LEU A 118 -5.65 21.27 23.56
C LEU A 118 -5.78 20.36 24.79
N ASP A 119 -4.93 20.61 25.80
CA ASP A 119 -4.80 19.83 27.05
C ASP A 119 -6.09 19.67 27.87
N SER A 120 -7.12 20.47 27.58
CA SER A 120 -8.45 20.35 28.18
C SER A 120 -9.35 19.31 27.51
N GLU A 121 -8.94 18.76 26.36
CA GLU A 121 -9.70 17.77 25.58
C GLU A 121 -8.90 16.48 25.23
N PRO A 122 -8.12 15.88 26.15
CA PRO A 122 -7.53 14.57 25.91
C PRO A 122 -8.62 13.49 25.92
N PHE A 123 -8.47 12.49 25.06
CA PHE A 123 -9.33 11.33 25.00
C PHE A 123 -8.53 10.06 24.77
N THR A 124 -9.06 8.93 25.21
CA THR A 124 -8.48 7.62 24.91
C THR A 124 -8.97 7.17 23.53
N PRO A 125 -8.08 7.00 22.54
CA PRO A 125 -8.50 6.57 21.21
C PRO A 125 -8.81 5.07 21.22
N SER A 126 -9.90 4.68 20.58
CA SER A 126 -10.20 3.26 20.30
C SER A 126 -9.47 2.86 19.02
N LEU A 127 -8.18 2.57 19.14
CA LEU A 127 -7.37 2.14 18.01
C LEU A 127 -7.65 0.66 17.69
N PRO A 128 -7.81 0.30 16.41
CA PRO A 128 -7.82 -1.11 16.04
C PRO A 128 -6.46 -1.71 16.43
N GLN A 129 -6.45 -2.92 16.97
CA GLN A 129 -5.24 -3.72 17.12
C GLN A 129 -4.94 -4.30 15.73
N PRO A 130 -4.00 -3.73 14.95
CA PRO A 130 -3.70 -4.32 13.66
C PRO A 130 -3.07 -5.68 13.89
N GLU A 131 -3.44 -6.68 13.07
CA GLU A 131 -2.85 -8.01 13.14
C GLU A 131 -1.35 -8.01 12.73
N ARG A 132 -0.87 -6.92 12.11
CA ARG A 132 0.49 -6.78 11.59
C ARG A 132 1.07 -5.39 11.80
N THR A 133 2.38 -5.33 11.99
CA THR A 133 3.15 -4.09 12.00
C THR A 133 3.64 -3.75 10.58
N ARG A 134 4.10 -2.50 10.39
CA ARG A 134 4.84 -2.10 9.18
C ARG A 134 6.05 -3.03 8.96
N ALA A 135 6.78 -3.34 10.05
CA ALA A 135 7.97 -4.19 10.00
C ALA A 135 7.63 -5.58 9.47
N ASP A 136 6.50 -6.16 9.87
CA ASP A 136 6.06 -7.48 9.36
C ASP A 136 5.76 -7.45 7.86
N THR A 137 5.14 -6.37 7.39
CA THR A 137 4.80 -6.19 5.96
C THR A 137 6.05 -6.04 5.10
N VAL A 138 7.03 -5.25 5.56
CA VAL A 138 8.33 -5.09 4.90
C VAL A 138 9.11 -6.40 4.96
N ALA A 139 9.16 -7.06 6.12
CA ALA A 139 9.86 -8.32 6.33
C ALA A 139 9.40 -9.42 5.36
N ALA A 140 8.11 -9.46 5.03
CA ALA A 140 7.58 -10.40 4.05
C ALA A 140 8.18 -10.19 2.65
N VAL A 141 8.34 -8.93 2.22
CA VAL A 141 8.92 -8.58 0.90
C VAL A 141 10.44 -8.73 0.91
N THR A 142 11.10 -8.50 2.04
CA THR A 142 12.56 -8.63 2.20
C THR A 142 13.01 -10.03 2.63
N ALA A 143 12.10 -10.99 2.75
CA ALA A 143 12.43 -12.36 3.16
C ALA A 143 13.57 -12.95 2.30
N PRO A 144 14.43 -13.82 2.82
CA PRO A 144 15.49 -14.44 2.03
C PRO A 144 14.96 -15.12 0.76
N ARG A 145 15.71 -15.04 -0.34
CA ARG A 145 15.38 -15.72 -1.60
C ARG A 145 16.04 -17.09 -1.66
N HIS A 146 15.36 -18.00 -2.32
CA HIS A 146 15.78 -19.36 -2.65
C HIS A 146 15.51 -19.60 -4.14
N PRO A 147 16.24 -18.92 -5.04
CA PRO A 147 15.95 -18.94 -6.47
C PRO A 147 16.08 -20.37 -7.02
N ALA A 148 15.10 -20.77 -7.82
CA ALA A 148 15.13 -22.04 -8.54
C ALA A 148 16.23 -22.06 -9.61
N ASP A 149 16.64 -23.27 -10.00
CA ASP A 149 17.55 -23.46 -11.11
C ASP A 149 16.89 -23.04 -12.44
N ALA A 150 17.53 -22.11 -13.15
CA ALA A 150 16.95 -21.51 -14.36
C ALA A 150 16.74 -22.53 -15.47
N HIS A 151 17.65 -23.49 -15.63
CA HIS A 151 17.54 -24.51 -16.67
C HIS A 151 16.37 -25.47 -16.39
N THR A 152 16.15 -25.81 -15.13
CA THR A 152 15.02 -26.64 -14.69
C THR A 152 13.69 -25.95 -14.94
N VAL A 153 13.57 -24.67 -14.57
CA VAL A 153 12.34 -23.87 -14.81
C VAL A 153 12.07 -23.71 -16.31
N GLU A 154 13.11 -23.41 -17.09
CA GLU A 154 12.98 -23.30 -18.56
C GLU A 154 12.54 -24.63 -19.16
N ALA A 155 13.11 -25.76 -18.75
CA ALA A 155 12.72 -27.07 -19.25
C ALA A 155 11.25 -27.42 -18.95
N ARG A 156 10.72 -27.01 -17.77
CA ARG A 156 9.32 -27.26 -17.38
C ARG A 156 8.32 -26.33 -18.08
N THR A 157 8.73 -25.12 -18.38
CA THR A 157 7.86 -24.09 -18.98
C THR A 157 8.00 -23.99 -20.50
N ALA A 158 9.06 -24.56 -21.06
CA ALA A 158 9.30 -24.65 -22.49
C ALA A 158 8.14 -25.35 -23.20
N GLY A 159 7.70 -24.77 -24.33
CA GLY A 159 6.64 -25.34 -25.15
C GLY A 159 5.22 -25.18 -24.59
N ALA A 160 5.03 -24.56 -23.43
CA ALA A 160 3.70 -24.24 -22.93
C ALA A 160 2.98 -23.30 -23.91
N SER A 161 1.83 -23.74 -24.42
CA SER A 161 0.98 -22.93 -25.29
C SER A 161 0.38 -21.75 -24.52
N HIS A 162 0.01 -20.69 -25.24
CA HIS A 162 -0.65 -19.49 -24.68
C HIS A 162 -1.74 -19.83 -23.64
N ASN A 163 -2.70 -20.71 -23.99
CA ASN A 163 -3.78 -21.13 -23.09
C ASN A 163 -3.28 -21.89 -21.86
N GLN A 164 -2.22 -22.70 -21.98
CA GLN A 164 -1.63 -23.40 -20.85
C GLN A 164 -0.93 -22.43 -19.90
N ARG A 165 -0.19 -21.45 -20.42
CA ARG A 165 0.46 -20.42 -19.61
C ARG A 165 -0.57 -19.66 -18.77
N GLN A 166 -1.64 -19.19 -19.41
CA GLN A 166 -2.72 -18.48 -18.74
C GLN A 166 -3.35 -19.34 -17.63
N ARG A 167 -3.66 -20.61 -17.90
CA ARG A 167 -4.29 -21.50 -16.90
C ARG A 167 -3.36 -21.81 -15.72
N LEU A 168 -2.10 -22.13 -15.98
CA LEU A 168 -1.12 -22.45 -14.94
C LEU A 168 -0.86 -21.24 -14.04
N LEU A 169 -0.70 -20.05 -14.64
CA LEU A 169 -0.51 -18.83 -13.89
C LEU A 169 -1.74 -18.47 -13.06
N SER A 170 -2.96 -18.53 -13.64
CA SER A 170 -4.19 -18.31 -12.86
C SER A 170 -4.32 -19.33 -11.72
N ALA A 171 -4.03 -20.60 -11.97
CA ALA A 171 -4.09 -21.63 -10.92
C ALA A 171 -3.09 -21.35 -9.79
N ALA A 172 -1.86 -20.95 -10.11
CA ALA A 172 -0.85 -20.57 -9.12
C ALA A 172 -1.28 -19.33 -8.32
N MET A 173 -1.81 -18.30 -8.99
CA MET A 173 -2.30 -17.07 -8.38
C MET A 173 -3.54 -17.29 -7.50
N ASP A 174 -4.38 -18.26 -7.83
CA ASP A 174 -5.60 -18.60 -7.08
C ASP A 174 -5.38 -19.67 -6.00
N SER A 175 -4.17 -20.23 -5.90
CA SER A 175 -3.85 -21.28 -4.93
C SER A 175 -3.96 -20.80 -3.48
N ASN A 176 -4.40 -21.70 -2.60
CA ASN A 176 -4.36 -21.48 -1.15
C ASN A 176 -2.97 -21.74 -0.56
N GLU A 177 -2.22 -22.65 -1.17
CA GLU A 177 -0.87 -23.04 -0.79
C GLU A 177 -0.07 -23.26 -2.07
N LEU A 178 0.83 -22.33 -2.38
CA LEU A 178 1.63 -22.37 -3.60
C LEU A 178 2.95 -23.08 -3.33
N HIS A 179 3.20 -24.19 -4.02
CA HIS A 179 4.45 -24.94 -3.88
C HIS A 179 5.63 -24.15 -4.52
N PRO A 180 6.85 -24.22 -3.97
CA PRO A 180 8.02 -23.52 -4.50
C PRO A 180 8.29 -23.72 -6.00
N ASP A 181 8.17 -24.96 -6.49
CA ASP A 181 8.36 -25.26 -7.92
C ASP A 181 7.28 -24.60 -8.79
N ASP A 182 6.02 -24.66 -8.37
CA ASP A 182 4.90 -24.02 -9.08
C ASP A 182 5.04 -22.49 -9.06
N ALA A 183 5.60 -21.93 -7.98
CA ALA A 183 5.88 -20.51 -7.87
C ALA A 183 6.98 -20.06 -8.85
N ALA A 184 8.05 -20.85 -8.98
CA ALA A 184 9.12 -20.58 -9.93
C ALA A 184 8.64 -20.70 -11.38
N ASP A 185 7.85 -21.74 -11.68
CA ASP A 185 7.27 -21.95 -13.01
C ASP A 185 6.27 -20.83 -13.36
N ALA A 186 5.37 -20.47 -12.44
CA ALA A 186 4.43 -19.37 -12.63
C ALA A 186 5.15 -18.02 -12.86
N ALA A 187 6.25 -17.76 -12.16
CA ALA A 187 7.06 -16.57 -12.37
C ALA A 187 7.66 -16.52 -13.78
N ALA A 188 8.15 -17.65 -14.31
CA ALA A 188 8.64 -17.72 -15.69
C ALA A 188 7.52 -17.57 -16.72
N LEU A 189 6.30 -17.98 -16.39
CA LEU A 189 5.13 -17.83 -17.25
C LEU A 189 4.58 -16.39 -17.30
N LEU A 190 5.10 -15.47 -16.49
CA LEU A 190 4.77 -14.04 -16.57
C LEU A 190 5.27 -13.40 -17.87
N ASP A 191 6.29 -13.98 -18.50
CA ASP A 191 6.86 -13.45 -19.73
C ASP A 191 5.88 -13.58 -20.89
N GLY A 192 5.34 -12.41 -21.29
CA GLY A 192 4.39 -12.26 -22.38
C GLY A 192 3.12 -11.52 -21.96
N ARG A 193 2.38 -10.99 -22.94
CA ARG A 193 1.14 -10.21 -22.68
C ARG A 193 0.09 -11.02 -21.92
N ASP A 194 0.07 -12.31 -22.15
CA ASP A 194 -1.00 -13.19 -21.72
C ASP A 194 -0.84 -13.65 -20.28
N GLY A 195 0.42 -13.94 -19.89
CA GLY A 195 0.77 -14.17 -18.50
C GLY A 195 0.46 -12.92 -17.67
N LEU A 196 0.92 -11.75 -18.15
CA LEU A 196 0.62 -10.48 -17.48
C LEU A 196 -0.89 -10.24 -17.32
N ALA A 197 -1.68 -10.45 -18.38
CA ALA A 197 -3.13 -10.28 -18.32
C ALA A 197 -3.78 -11.23 -17.30
N ALA A 198 -3.34 -12.49 -17.23
CA ALA A 198 -3.86 -13.47 -16.27
C ALA A 198 -3.53 -13.10 -14.82
N ALA A 199 -2.30 -12.62 -14.58
CA ALA A 199 -1.88 -12.16 -13.26
C ALA A 199 -2.69 -10.92 -12.83
N VAL A 200 -2.84 -9.93 -13.72
CA VAL A 200 -3.65 -8.73 -13.44
C VAL A 200 -5.10 -9.10 -13.15
N ALA A 201 -5.71 -9.99 -13.95
CA ALA A 201 -7.08 -10.45 -13.70
C ALA A 201 -7.21 -11.15 -12.34
N SER A 202 -6.19 -11.89 -11.91
CA SER A 202 -6.17 -12.53 -10.58
C SER A 202 -6.04 -11.50 -9.44
N ILE A 203 -5.23 -10.46 -9.64
CA ILE A 203 -5.12 -9.33 -8.69
C ILE A 203 -6.44 -8.59 -8.55
N VAL A 204 -7.13 -8.32 -9.67
CA VAL A 204 -8.45 -7.66 -9.64
C VAL A 204 -9.48 -8.51 -8.90
N ARG A 205 -9.43 -9.84 -9.08
CA ARG A 205 -10.37 -10.78 -8.45
C ARG A 205 -10.16 -10.89 -6.93
N ASP A 206 -8.91 -11.07 -6.49
CA ASP A 206 -8.55 -11.23 -5.08
C ASP A 206 -7.12 -10.70 -4.83
N PRO A 207 -6.97 -9.40 -4.53
CA PRO A 207 -5.66 -8.77 -4.42
C PRO A 207 -4.85 -9.30 -3.22
N HIS A 208 -5.51 -9.71 -2.14
CA HIS A 208 -4.84 -10.26 -0.95
C HIS A 208 -4.26 -11.64 -1.23
N LYS A 209 -5.01 -12.50 -1.92
CA LYS A 209 -4.50 -13.81 -2.33
C LYS A 209 -3.37 -13.68 -3.35
N ALA A 210 -3.55 -12.83 -4.35
CA ALA A 210 -2.52 -12.53 -5.34
C ALA A 210 -1.23 -12.03 -4.67
N TYR A 211 -1.34 -11.10 -3.72
CA TYR A 211 -0.22 -10.61 -2.92
C TYR A 211 0.54 -11.76 -2.23
N ARG A 212 -0.17 -12.64 -1.52
CA ARG A 212 0.44 -13.79 -0.83
C ARG A 212 1.19 -14.70 -1.80
N ASN A 213 0.59 -15.02 -2.94
CA ASN A 213 1.20 -15.95 -3.90
C ASN A 213 2.38 -15.31 -4.63
N LEU A 214 2.33 -13.99 -4.91
CA LEU A 214 3.45 -13.23 -5.46
C LEU A 214 4.64 -13.13 -4.49
N LEU A 215 4.42 -13.11 -3.18
CA LEU A 215 5.51 -13.20 -2.20
C LEU A 215 6.26 -14.54 -2.32
N VAL A 216 5.53 -15.65 -2.49
CA VAL A 216 6.14 -16.99 -2.68
C VAL A 216 6.87 -17.04 -4.03
N MET A 217 6.28 -16.51 -5.10
CA MET A 217 6.96 -16.38 -6.40
C MET A 217 8.25 -15.57 -6.28
N ARG A 218 8.24 -14.45 -5.56
CA ARG A 218 9.42 -13.60 -5.37
C ARG A 218 10.56 -14.32 -4.64
N GLN A 219 10.22 -15.22 -3.71
CA GLN A 219 11.21 -16.04 -2.99
C GLN A 219 11.87 -17.09 -3.90
N HIS A 220 11.12 -17.68 -4.84
CA HIS A 220 11.57 -18.86 -5.59
C HIS A 220 11.86 -18.62 -7.08
N CYS A 221 11.45 -17.48 -7.65
CA CYS A 221 11.73 -17.17 -9.04
C CYS A 221 13.24 -17.03 -9.28
N THR A 222 13.65 -17.32 -10.51
CA THR A 222 15.01 -17.04 -10.98
C THR A 222 15.26 -15.51 -10.99
N ASP A 223 16.52 -15.10 -11.03
CA ASP A 223 16.88 -13.68 -11.08
C ASP A 223 16.38 -12.99 -12.34
N ALA A 224 16.28 -13.72 -13.46
CA ALA A 224 15.76 -13.18 -14.72
C ALA A 224 14.29 -12.75 -14.62
N HIS A 225 13.47 -13.49 -13.84
CA HIS A 225 12.03 -13.22 -13.73
C HIS A 225 11.66 -12.32 -12.54
N LEU A 226 12.62 -12.04 -11.64
CA LEU A 226 12.37 -11.23 -10.46
C LEU A 226 11.76 -9.84 -10.75
N PRO A 227 12.21 -9.07 -11.77
CA PRO A 227 11.62 -7.77 -12.07
C PRO A 227 10.11 -7.83 -12.39
N GLY A 228 9.69 -8.84 -13.16
CA GLY A 228 8.28 -9.04 -13.51
C GLY A 228 7.43 -9.38 -12.28
N VAL A 229 7.95 -10.24 -11.40
CA VAL A 229 7.30 -10.58 -10.13
C VAL A 229 7.20 -9.36 -9.21
N LEU A 230 8.26 -8.55 -9.07
CA LEU A 230 8.23 -7.34 -8.24
C LEU A 230 7.25 -6.28 -8.76
N ALA A 231 7.14 -6.12 -10.07
CA ALA A 231 6.16 -5.23 -10.68
C ALA A 231 4.72 -5.63 -10.33
N LEU A 232 4.40 -6.92 -10.42
CA LEU A 232 3.08 -7.43 -10.04
C LEU A 232 2.86 -7.43 -8.52
N LEU A 233 3.89 -7.71 -7.73
CA LEU A 233 3.83 -7.62 -6.27
C LEU A 233 3.55 -6.19 -5.83
N THR A 234 4.12 -5.20 -6.50
CA THR A 234 3.82 -3.77 -6.29
C THR A 234 2.33 -3.51 -6.52
N LEU A 235 1.81 -3.94 -7.67
CA LEU A 235 0.39 -3.76 -8.03
C LEU A 235 -0.55 -4.46 -7.04
N ALA A 236 -0.26 -5.71 -6.69
CA ALA A 236 -1.05 -6.49 -5.73
C ALA A 236 -0.99 -5.89 -4.32
N SER A 237 0.19 -5.42 -3.88
CA SER A 237 0.36 -4.74 -2.60
C SER A 237 -0.48 -3.46 -2.54
N TRP A 238 -0.49 -2.67 -3.62
CA TRP A 238 -1.29 -1.46 -3.70
C TRP A 238 -2.79 -1.76 -3.70
N ALA A 239 -3.24 -2.70 -4.53
CA ALA A 239 -4.65 -3.12 -4.57
C ALA A 239 -5.13 -3.73 -3.23
N ALA A 240 -4.25 -4.40 -2.49
CA ALA A 240 -4.53 -4.97 -1.17
C ALA A 240 -4.36 -3.99 0.00
N GLY A 241 -3.92 -2.74 -0.24
CA GLY A 241 -3.68 -1.74 0.81
C GLY A 241 -2.40 -1.95 1.62
N HIS A 242 -1.45 -2.75 1.14
CA HIS A 242 -0.15 -2.99 1.77
C HIS A 242 0.89 -1.93 1.38
N GLY A 243 0.64 -0.67 1.74
CA GLY A 243 1.51 0.47 1.38
C GLY A 243 3.02 0.27 1.64
N PRO A 244 3.44 -0.25 2.81
CA PRO A 244 4.86 -0.52 3.06
C PRO A 244 5.47 -1.55 2.09
N ALA A 245 4.68 -2.54 1.65
CA ALA A 245 5.13 -3.51 0.65
C ALA A 245 5.23 -2.89 -0.76
N VAL A 246 4.38 -1.91 -1.10
CA VAL A 246 4.48 -1.14 -2.35
C VAL A 246 5.83 -0.43 -2.44
N VAL A 247 6.19 0.32 -1.39
CA VAL A 247 7.45 1.07 -1.33
C VAL A 247 8.64 0.11 -1.44
N GLU A 248 8.65 -0.95 -0.64
CA GLU A 248 9.75 -1.91 -0.64
C GLU A 248 9.89 -2.65 -1.98
N ALA A 249 8.77 -3.09 -2.59
CA ALA A 249 8.80 -3.75 -3.88
C ALA A 249 9.28 -2.81 -5.01
N LEU A 250 8.86 -1.54 -4.99
CA LEU A 250 9.34 -0.52 -5.93
C LEU A 250 10.84 -0.24 -5.75
N THR A 251 11.32 -0.12 -4.51
CA THR A 251 12.75 0.07 -4.23
C THR A 251 13.59 -1.09 -4.76
N GLN A 252 13.16 -2.34 -4.53
CA GLN A 252 13.85 -3.51 -5.10
C GLN A 252 13.78 -3.53 -6.63
N LEU A 253 12.64 -3.17 -7.22
CA LEU A 253 12.46 -3.14 -8.68
C LEU A 253 13.34 -2.07 -9.35
N ASP A 254 13.41 -0.87 -8.77
CA ASP A 254 14.25 0.22 -9.29
C ASP A 254 15.73 -0.11 -9.16
N ALA A 255 16.15 -0.78 -8.08
CA ALA A 255 17.53 -1.26 -7.95
C ALA A 255 17.92 -2.27 -9.05
N LEU A 256 16.98 -3.10 -9.50
CA LEU A 256 17.21 -4.07 -10.59
C LEU A 256 17.06 -3.45 -11.98
N THR A 257 16.19 -2.44 -12.12
CA THR A 257 15.86 -1.82 -13.41
C THR A 257 15.82 -0.29 -13.32
N PRO A 258 16.96 0.37 -13.04
CA PRO A 258 16.98 1.80 -12.73
C PRO A 258 16.40 2.65 -13.87
N GLY A 259 15.43 3.50 -13.55
CA GLY A 259 14.83 4.42 -14.51
C GLY A 259 13.96 3.75 -15.59
N SER A 260 13.52 2.50 -15.36
CA SER A 260 12.61 1.83 -16.28
C SER A 260 11.23 2.52 -16.33
N ARG A 261 10.57 2.44 -17.49
CA ARG A 261 9.20 2.96 -17.65
C ARG A 261 8.20 2.25 -16.74
N THR A 262 8.46 0.99 -16.41
CA THR A 262 7.63 0.20 -15.50
C THR A 262 7.63 0.80 -14.09
N VAL A 263 8.81 1.16 -13.56
CA VAL A 263 8.93 1.84 -12.27
C VAL A 263 8.17 3.17 -12.29
N ALA A 264 8.39 4.00 -13.31
CA ALA A 264 7.70 5.29 -13.43
C ALA A 264 6.16 5.14 -13.46
N MET A 265 5.67 4.20 -14.28
CA MET A 265 4.24 3.91 -14.40
C MET A 265 3.64 3.41 -13.08
N LEU A 266 4.32 2.47 -12.39
CA LEU A 266 3.82 1.94 -11.12
C LEU A 266 3.85 3.01 -10.01
N SER A 267 4.88 3.85 -9.95
CA SER A 267 4.93 4.98 -9.02
C SER A 267 3.76 5.95 -9.25
N GLU A 268 3.40 6.23 -10.50
CA GLU A 268 2.25 7.08 -10.82
C GLU A 268 0.91 6.41 -10.49
N LEU A 269 0.75 5.12 -10.87
CA LEU A 269 -0.46 4.36 -10.61
C LEU A 269 -0.74 4.24 -9.11
N THR A 270 0.30 3.97 -8.32
CA THR A 270 0.18 3.73 -6.87
C THR A 270 -0.15 4.99 -6.08
N CYS A 271 -0.07 6.18 -6.69
CA CYS A 271 -0.59 7.44 -6.15
C CYS A 271 -2.11 7.60 -6.30
N SER A 272 -2.77 6.74 -7.08
CA SER A 272 -4.23 6.77 -7.30
C SER A 272 -4.98 5.89 -6.29
N ASN A 273 -6.31 6.00 -6.25
CA ASN A 273 -7.15 5.17 -5.39
C ASN A 273 -7.32 3.75 -5.97
N PRO A 274 -6.88 2.68 -5.27
CA PRO A 274 -7.02 1.30 -5.76
C PRO A 274 -8.46 0.86 -5.95
N ALA A 275 -9.42 1.41 -5.18
CA ALA A 275 -10.82 1.05 -5.28
C ALA A 275 -11.44 1.46 -6.63
N ASP A 276 -11.01 2.59 -7.19
CA ASP A 276 -11.51 3.06 -8.48
C ASP A 276 -10.99 2.17 -9.62
N TRP A 277 -9.70 1.81 -9.57
CA TRP A 277 -9.11 0.87 -10.52
C TRP A 277 -9.77 -0.52 -10.46
N LEU A 278 -10.02 -1.06 -9.27
CA LEU A 278 -10.70 -2.36 -9.12
C LEU A 278 -12.13 -2.30 -9.69
N ARG A 279 -12.87 -1.22 -9.46
CA ARG A 279 -14.22 -1.03 -10.00
C ARG A 279 -14.24 -0.95 -11.52
N ASP A 280 -13.32 -0.20 -12.10
CA ASP A 280 -13.26 -0.03 -13.57
C ASP A 280 -12.87 -1.34 -14.27
N ASN A 281 -12.18 -2.24 -13.58
CA ASN A 281 -11.66 -3.49 -14.15
C ASN A 281 -12.39 -4.76 -13.70
N THR A 282 -13.44 -4.67 -12.86
CA THR A 282 -14.26 -5.83 -12.43
C THR A 282 -15.41 -6.15 -13.38
N THR A 283 -15.69 -5.29 -14.37
CA THR A 283 -16.81 -5.43 -15.31
C THR A 283 -16.51 -6.23 -16.59
N VAL A 284 -15.39 -6.96 -16.66
CA VAL A 284 -14.96 -7.77 -17.80
C VAL A 284 -15.07 -9.26 -17.52
#